data_AF-A0A1I3XPQ9-F1
#
_entry.id   AF-A0A1I3XPQ9-F1
#
_cell.length_a   1.000
_cell.length_b   1.000
_cell.length_c   1.000
_cell.angle_alpha   90.00
_cell.angle_beta   90.00
_cell.angle_gamma   90.00
#
_symmetry.space_group_name_H-M   'P 1'
#
loop_
_entity.id
_entity.type
_entity.pdbx_description
1 polymer ?
#
loop_
_entity_poly.entity_id
_entity_poly.type
_entity_poly.pdbx_seq_one_letter_code
_entity_poly.pdbx_strand_id
1 'polypeptide(L)' 'MDYRAYILDEDGRITGVHELDCANDEEAKEEAAQLLDGHDLDVWRRERHVARLKRHTRQ' A
#
# COMPACT_ATOMS: atom_id res chain seq x y z
N MET A 1 9.80 2.79 -12.43
CA MET A 1 9.51 2.78 -10.99
C MET A 1 8.90 1.44 -10.66
N ASP A 2 9.26 0.83 -9.53
CA ASP A 2 8.93 -0.59 -9.25
C ASP A 2 8.06 -0.76 -7.99
N TYR A 3 7.49 0.33 -7.50
CA TYR A 3 6.63 0.33 -6.34
C TYR A 3 5.20 0.00 -6.73
N ARG A 4 4.58 -0.89 -5.96
CA ARG A 4 3.19 -1.31 -6.13
C ARG A 4 2.52 -1.35 -4.77
N ALA A 5 1.41 -0.67 -4.64
CA ALA A 5 0.50 -0.82 -3.51
C ALA A 5 -0.57 -1.84 -3.88
N TYR A 6 -0.66 -2.92 -3.13
CA TYR A 6 -1.75 -3.90 -3.23
C TYR A 6 -2.80 -3.55 -2.20
N ILE A 7 -4.04 -3.35 -2.66
CA ILE A 7 -5.18 -3.08 -1.80
C ILE A 7 -5.72 -4.41 -1.30
N LEU A 8 -5.90 -4.51 0.02
CA LEU A 8 -6.40 -5.68 0.70
C LEU A 8 -7.82 -5.42 1.24
N ASP A 9 -8.72 -6.38 1.05
CA ASP A 9 -10.01 -6.37 1.72
C ASP A 9 -9.91 -6.76 3.21
N GLU A 10 -11.06 -6.84 3.87
CA GLU A 10 -11.15 -7.21 5.30
C GLU A 10 -10.70 -8.66 5.59
N ASP A 11 -10.73 -9.53 4.57
CA ASP A 11 -10.21 -10.90 4.63
C ASP A 11 -8.70 -10.98 4.32
N GLY A 12 -8.06 -9.86 3.98
CA GLY A 12 -6.67 -9.79 3.57
C GLY A 12 -6.41 -10.31 2.15
N ARG A 13 -7.44 -10.34 1.29
CA ARG A 13 -7.29 -10.68 -0.13
C ARG A 13 -6.99 -9.43 -0.95
N ILE A 14 -6.13 -9.61 -1.95
CA ILE A 14 -5.80 -8.54 -2.89
C ILE A 14 -7.00 -8.28 -3.79
N THR A 15 -7.59 -7.09 -3.67
CA THR A 15 -8.70 -6.64 -4.51
C THR A 15 -8.26 -5.67 -5.61
N GLY A 16 -7.07 -5.08 -5.47
CA GLY A 16 -6.54 -4.13 -6.45
C GLY A 16 -5.03 -3.96 -6.34
N VAL A 17 -4.47 -3.37 -7.38
CA VAL A 17 -3.06 -2.96 -7.43
C VAL A 17 -2.98 -1.54 -7.96
N HIS A 18 -2.13 -0.72 -7.33
CA HIS A 18 -1.80 0.63 -7.75
C HIS A 18 -0.30 0.72 -7.98
N GLU A 19 0.12 1.14 -9.17
CA GLU A 19 1.53 1.39 -9.44
C GLU A 19 1.89 2.77 -8.88
N LEU A 20 2.92 2.83 -8.05
CA LEU A 20 3.37 4.05 -7.40
C LEU A 20 4.61 4.58 -8.13
N ASP A 21 4.51 5.81 -8.60
CA ASP A 21 5.63 6.54 -9.19
C ASP A 21 6.37 7.30 -8.07
N CYS A 22 7.14 6.55 -7.26
CA CYS A 22 7.92 7.09 -6.14
C CYS A 22 9.41 6.76 -6.26
N ALA A 23 10.28 7.66 -5.81
CA ALA A 23 11.72 7.47 -5.86
C ALA A 23 12.24 6.61 -4.69
N ASN A 24 11.57 6.66 -3.54
CA ASN A 24 12.01 6.00 -2.31
C ASN A 24 10.87 5.34 -1.52
N ASP A 25 11.25 4.54 -0.52
CA ASP A 25 10.31 3.80 0.33
C ASP A 25 9.41 4.76 1.16
N GLU A 26 9.86 5.97 1.49
CA GLU A 26 9.07 6.97 2.25
C GLU A 26 7.96 7.57 1.42
N GLU A 27 8.27 8.07 0.22
CA GLU A 27 7.28 8.58 -0.74
C GLU A 27 6.25 7.49 -1.09
N ALA A 28 6.70 6.24 -1.29
CA ALA A 28 5.79 5.14 -1.56
C ALA A 28 4.82 4.87 -0.40
N LYS A 29 5.27 5.05 0.85
CA LYS A 29 4.40 4.94 2.03
C LYS A 29 3.43 6.11 2.12
N GLU A 30 3.85 7.34 1.81
CA GLU A 30 2.98 8.53 1.83
C GLU A 30 1.89 8.44 0.77
N GLU A 31 2.23 8.09 -0.48
CA GLU A 31 1.26 7.90 -1.56
C GLU A 31 0.29 6.75 -1.25
N ALA A 32 0.80 5.62 -0.76
CA ALA A 32 -0.05 4.50 -0.36
C ALA A 32 -0.93 4.82 0.85
N ALA A 33 -0.49 5.71 1.76
CA ALA A 33 -1.31 6.16 2.89
C ALA A 33 -2.46 7.06 2.43
N GLN A 34 -2.32 7.80 1.33
CA GLN A 34 -3.43 8.55 0.73
C GLN A 34 -4.48 7.64 0.08
N LEU A 35 -4.08 6.44 -0.37
CA LEU A 35 -4.98 5.41 -0.91
C LEU A 35 -5.69 4.58 0.17
N LEU A 36 -5.38 4.83 1.45
CA LEU A 36 -5.85 4.09 2.61
C LEU A 36 -7.31 4.45 2.95
N ASP A 37 -8.22 4.31 1.99
CA ASP A 37 -9.64 4.59 2.14
C ASP A 37 -10.35 3.36 2.75
N GLY A 38 -10.19 3.17 4.07
CA GLY A 38 -10.88 2.11 4.82
C GLY A 38 -10.40 0.67 4.56
N HIS A 39 -9.37 0.49 3.74
CA HIS A 39 -8.75 -0.79 3.39
C HIS A 39 -7.31 -0.88 3.88
N ASP A 40 -6.83 -2.10 4.12
CA ASP A 40 -5.42 -2.36 4.36
C ASP A 40 -4.67 -2.30 3.01
N LEU A 41 -3.42 -1.85 3.02
CA LEU A 41 -2.57 -1.84 1.83
C LEU A 41 -1.20 -2.44 2.13
N ASP A 42 -0.67 -3.19 1.16
CA ASP A 42 0.70 -3.67 1.18
C ASP A 42 1.52 -2.97 0.10
N VAL A 43 2.59 -2.29 0.51
CA VAL A 43 3.55 -1.62 -0.37
C VAL A 43 4.69 -2.58 -0.66
N TRP A 44 4.91 -2.85 -1.94
CA TRP A 44 5.96 -3.72 -2.45
C TRP A 44 6.84 -2.97 -3.43
N ARG A 45 8.11 -3.37 -3.50
CA ARG A 45 9.07 -2.95 -4.51
C ARG A 45 9.64 -4.19 -5.19
N ARG A 46 9.16 -4.52 -6.39
CA ARG A 46 9.41 -5.82 -7.05
C ARG A 46 9.06 -7.00 -6.13
N GLU A 47 10.08 -7.70 -5.62
CA GLU A 47 9.98 -8.85 -4.71
C GLU A 47 10.17 -8.50 -3.24
N ARG A 48 10.49 -7.24 -2.92
CA ARG A 48 10.70 -6.77 -1.55
C ARG A 48 9.42 -6.17 -0.99
N HIS A 49 8.94 -6.70 0.13
CA HIS A 49 7.91 -6.04 0.93
C HIS A 49 8.52 -4.82 1.62
N VAL A 50 7.92 -3.64 1.39
CA VAL A 50 8.40 -2.35 1.90
C VAL A 50 7.70 -2.04 3.21
N ALA A 51 6.36 -2.07 3.21
CA ALA A 51 5.55 -1.78 4.38
C ALA A 51 4.13 -2.31 4.21
N ARG A 52 3.49 -2.66 5.32
CA ARG A 52 2.04 -2.86 5.39
C ARG A 52 1.41 -1.67 6.08
N LEU A 53 0.54 -0.97 5.37
CA LEU A 53 -0.27 0.10 5.91
C LEU A 53 -1.63 -0.48 6.31
N LYS A 54 -1.99 -0.33 7.58
CA LYS A 54 -3.30 -0.76 8.07
C LYS A 54 -4.23 0.43 8.10
N ARG A 55 -5.49 0.22 7.73
CA ARG A 55 -6.51 1.26 7.90
C ARG A 55 -6.44 1.82 9.32
N HIS A 56 -6.41 3.14 9.46
CA HIS A 56 -6.59 3.76 10.76
C HIS A 56 -8.05 3.54 11.17
N THR A 57 -8.31 2.47 11.91
CA THR A 57 -9.53 2.40 12.72
C THR A 57 -9.42 3.54 13.71
N ARG A 58 -10.14 4.63 13.42
CA ARG A 58 -10.45 5.65 14.42
C ARG A 58 -11.25 4.92 15.51
N GLN A 59 -10.57 4.52 16.58
CA GLN A 59 -11.20 4.07 17.82
C GLN A 59 -11.91 5.26 18.47
#